data_AF-A0A5C4X2U1-F1
#
_entry.id   AF-A0A5C4X2U1-F1
#
_cell.length_a   1.000
_cell.length_b   1.000
_cell.length_c   1.000
_cell.angle_alpha   90.00
_cell.angle_beta   90.00
_cell.angle_gamma   90.00
#
_symmetry.space_group_name_H-M   'P 1'
#
loop_
_entity.id
_entity.type
_entity.pdbx_description
1 polymer ?
#
loop_
_entity_poly.entity_id
_entity_poly.type
_entity_poly.pdbx_seq_one_letter_code
_entity_poly.pdbx_strand_id
1 'polypeptide(L)' 'MSESESSAPANRYPAADEWQAVDRYFTDTLVGVDDALIAARRSGAATSMPNAEVAANQGAFRGLIIA' A
#
# COMPACT_ATOMS: atom_id res chain seq x y z
N MET A 1 32.94 -10.03 3.97
CA MET A 1 31.60 -10.41 3.48
C MET A 1 30.64 -9.36 4.02
N SER A 2 30.25 -8.38 3.21
CA SER A 2 29.20 -7.44 3.62
C SER A 2 27.87 -8.17 3.44
N GLU A 3 27.27 -8.58 4.55
CA GLU A 3 25.85 -8.89 4.60
C GLU A 3 25.10 -7.60 4.26
N SER A 4 24.66 -7.50 3.01
CA SER A 4 23.75 -6.45 2.56
C SER A 4 22.57 -6.42 3.52
N GLU A 5 22.38 -5.30 4.24
CA GLU A 5 21.25 -5.09 5.13
C GLU A 5 19.97 -5.53 4.42
N SER A 6 19.35 -6.57 4.97
CA SER A 6 18.12 -7.15 4.44
C SER A 6 17.03 -6.08 4.52
N SER A 7 16.74 -5.44 3.38
CA SER A 7 15.56 -4.61 3.20
C SER A 7 14.37 -5.35 3.79
N ALA A 8 13.62 -4.71 4.69
CA ALA A 8 12.49 -5.31 5.41
C ALA A 8 11.64 -6.19 4.47
N PRO A 9 11.27 -7.43 4.88
CA PRO A 9 10.58 -8.35 4.00
C PRO A 9 9.28 -7.71 3.52
N ALA A 10 9.16 -7.55 2.20
CA ALA A 10 7.95 -7.02 1.61
C ALA A 10 6.82 -8.02 1.85
N ASN A 11 5.87 -7.67 2.72
CA ASN A 11 4.63 -8.43 2.90
C ASN A 11 3.64 -8.18 1.74
N ARG A 12 4.16 -8.21 0.50
CA ARG A 12 3.39 -8.07 -0.73
C ARG A 12 3.65 -9.32 -1.54
N TYR A 13 2.66 -10.21 -1.57
CA TYR A 13 2.66 -11.29 -2.55
C TYR A 13 2.45 -10.67 -3.93
N PRO A 14 3.26 -11.05 -4.95
CA PRO A 14 3.06 -10.55 -6.29
C PRO A 14 1.67 -11.00 -6.78
N ALA A 15 0.77 -10.02 -6.98
CA ALA A 15 -0.49 -10.24 -7.66
C ALA A 15 -0.24 -10.29 -9.17
N ALA A 16 -1.03 -11.10 -9.90
CA ALA A 16 -0.94 -11.12 -11.36
C ALA A 16 -1.21 -9.72 -11.94
N ASP A 17 -0.63 -9.43 -13.11
CA ASP A 17 -0.64 -8.09 -13.70
C ASP A 17 -2.06 -7.57 -13.95
N GLU A 18 -3.00 -8.46 -14.27
CA GLU A 18 -4.41 -8.13 -14.47
C GLU A 18 -5.05 -7.59 -13.17
N TRP A 19 -4.72 -8.20 -12.03
CA TRP A 19 -5.21 -7.73 -10.74
C TRP A 19 -4.64 -6.36 -10.38
N GLN A 20 -3.35 -6.13 -10.67
CA GLN A 20 -2.74 -4.82 -10.46
C GLN A 20 -3.34 -3.75 -11.38
N ALA A 21 -3.66 -4.11 -12.64
CA ALA A 21 -4.28 -3.20 -13.59
C ALA A 21 -5.69 -2.78 -13.15
N VAL A 22 -6.50 -3.75 -12.69
CA VAL A 22 -7.85 -3.48 -12.16
C VAL A 22 -7.79 -2.63 -10.89
N ASP A 23 -6.90 -2.98 -9.96
CA ASP A 23 -6.72 -2.24 -8.70
C ASP A 23 -6.32 -0.78 -8.95
N ARG A 24 -5.41 -0.55 -9.90
CA ARG A 24 -5.00 0.78 -10.34
C ARG A 24 -6.16 1.55 -10.95
N TYR A 25 -6.89 0.95 -11.89
CA TYR A 25 -8.02 1.62 -12.53
C TYR A 25 -9.06 2.12 -11.52
N PHE A 26 -9.45 1.25 -10.58
CA PHE A 26 -10.43 1.65 -9.56
C PHE A 26 -9.88 2.64 -8.55
N THR A 27 -8.62 2.48 -8.11
CA THR A 27 -8.01 3.42 -7.17
C THR A 27 -7.88 4.81 -7.78
N ASP A 28 -7.37 4.92 -9.01
CA ASP A 28 -7.18 6.19 -9.70
C ASP A 28 -8.52 6.89 -10.01
N THR A 29 -9.59 6.13 -10.24
CA THR A 29 -10.91 6.67 -10.60
C THR A 29 -11.76 7.02 -9.39
N LEU A 30 -11.68 6.25 -8.30
CA LEU A 30 -12.65 6.29 -7.20
C LEU A 30 -12.08 6.74 -5.85
N VAL A 31 -10.77 6.65 -5.64
CA VAL A 31 -10.16 6.89 -4.33
C VAL A 31 -9.43 8.23 -4.32
N GLY A 32 -9.98 9.20 -3.58
CA GLY A 32 -9.27 10.44 -3.25
C GLY A 32 -8.18 10.18 -2.22
N VAL A 33 -6.96 10.66 -2.48
CA VAL A 33 -5.82 10.55 -1.56
C VAL A 33 -5.41 11.96 -1.11
N ASP A 34 -5.43 12.21 0.20
CA ASP A 34 -4.99 13.48 0.80
C ASP A 34 -3.52 13.45 1.24
N ASP A 35 -3.03 14.59 1.70
CA ASP A 35 -1.64 14.75 2.16
C ASP A 35 -1.30 13.84 3.35
N ALA A 36 -2.26 13.55 4.22
CA ALA A 36 -2.05 12.70 5.38
C ALA A 36 -1.85 11.22 4.96
N LEU A 37 -2.66 10.73 4.02
CA LEU A 37 -2.51 9.40 3.44
C LEU A 37 -1.20 9.27 2.65
N ILE A 38 -0.79 10.32 1.92
CA ILE A 38 0.51 10.35 1.23
C ILE A 38 1.66 10.26 2.26
N ALA A 39 1.59 11.04 3.33
CA ALA A 39 2.59 11.04 4.39
C ALA A 39 2.66 9.68 5.10
N ALA A 40 1.52 9.07 5.41
CA ALA A 40 1.45 7.74 6.01
C ALA A 40 2.11 6.68 5.11
N ARG A 41 1.84 6.70 3.79
CA ARG A 41 2.46 5.75 2.84
C ARG A 41 3.98 5.93 2.77
N ARG A 42 4.47 7.17 2.77
CA ARG A 42 5.92 7.46 2.81
C ARG A 42 6.56 6.96 4.11
N SER A 43 5.89 7.17 5.24
CA SER A 43 6.35 6.66 6.53
C SER A 43 6.42 5.13 6.56
N GLY A 44 5.44 4.44 5.96
CA GLY A 44 5.42 2.99 5.81
C GLY A 44 6.59 2.46 4.97
N ALA A 45 6.95 3.16 3.90
CA ALA A 45 8.11 2.79 3.08
C ALA A 45 9.46 3.04 3.77
N ALA A 46 9.51 3.94 4.75
CA ALA A 46 10.74 4.32 5.45
C ALA A 46 11.02 3.50 6.72
N THR A 47 10.09 2.66 7.16
CA THR A 47 10.26 1.82 8.36
C THR A 47 10.96 0.51 8.04
N SER A 48 11.55 -0.12 9.07
CA SER A 48 12.07 -1.48 9.01
C SER A 48 11.00 -2.55 9.23
N MET A 49 9.76 -2.15 9.51
CA MET A 49 8.63 -3.06 9.68
C MET A 49 8.15 -3.58 8.31
N PRO A 50 7.56 -4.79 8.23
CA PRO A 50 6.97 -5.30 7.00
C PRO A 50 5.85 -4.37 6.48
N ASN A 51 5.77 -4.21 5.17
CA ASN A 51 4.74 -3.42 4.48
C ASN A 51 3.34 -4.04 4.66
N ALA A 52 2.72 -3.81 5.82
CA ALA A 52 1.43 -4.36 6.22
C ALA A 52 0.24 -3.40 5.96
N GLU A 53 0.50 -2.26 5.34
CA GLU A 53 -0.55 -1.34 4.92
C GLU A 53 -1.50 -2.01 3.92
N VAL A 54 -2.78 -1.66 4.01
CA VAL A 54 -3.79 -2.12 3.07
C VAL A 54 -3.71 -1.35 1.75
N ALA A 55 -4.21 -1.94 0.67
CA ALA A 55 -4.40 -1.22 -0.59
C ALA A 55 -5.41 -0.06 -0.42
N ALA A 56 -5.30 0.96 -1.27
CA ALA A 56 -6.07 2.20 -1.13
C ALA A 56 -7.59 1.97 -1.18
N ASN A 57 -8.06 1.11 -2.08
CA ASN A 57 -9.47 0.69 -2.14
C ASN A 57 -9.95 -0.05 -0.88
N GLN A 58 -9.09 -0.87 -0.24
CA GLN A 58 -9.40 -1.55 1.02
C GLN A 58 -9.49 -0.55 2.18
N GLY A 59 -8.63 0.48 2.19
CA GLY A 59 -8.72 1.60 3.12
C GLY A 59 -10.01 2.41 2.92
N ALA A 60 -10.35 2.72 1.67
CA ALA A 60 -11.59 3.43 1.32
C ALA A 60 -12.84 2.63 1.73
N PHE A 61 -12.86 1.32 1.47
CA PHE A 61 -13.94 0.42 1.91
C PHE A 61 -14.11 0.44 3.44
N ARG A 62 -13.01 0.40 4.21
CA ARG A 62 -13.07 0.55 5.67
C ARG A 62 -13.69 1.90 6.07
N GLY A 63 -13.36 2.98 5.38
CA GLY A 63 -13.97 4.29 5.57
C GLY A 63 -15.49 4.27 5.37
N LEU A 64 -16.00 3.48 4.41
CA LEU A 64 -17.43 3.34 4.17
C LEU A 64 -18.16 2.56 5.28
N ILE A 65 -17.49 1.60 5.94
CA ILE A 65 -18.12 0.74 6.95
C ILE A 65 -18.20 1.40 8.33
N ILE A 66 -17.21 2.24 8.68
CA ILE A 66 -17.00 2.72 10.06
C ILE A 66 -17.37 4.23 10.18
N ALA A 67 -17.84 4.86 9.11
CA ALA A 67 -18.28 6.24 9.10
C ALA A 67 -19.57 6.49 9.91
#